data_AF-A0A645JHR8-F1
#
_entry.id   AF-A0A645JHR8-F1
#
_cell.length_a   1.000
_cell.length_b   1.000
_cell.length_c   1.000
_cell.angle_alpha   90.00
_cell.angle_beta   90.00
_cell.angle_gamma   90.00
#
_symmetry.space_group_name_H-M   'P 1'
#
loop_
_entity.id
_entity.type
_entity.pdbx_description
1 polymer ?
#
loop_
_entity_poly.entity_id
_entity_poly.type
_entity_poly.pdbx_seq_one_letter_code
_entity_poly.pdbx_strand_id
1 'polypeptide(L)'
;MKAYIDGSALCQYVFTFGSVEKYGSDVETNIENSGFYENFVGWLKEKSLKKELPSLGCGRKALGIEAESEGYVIDARENMARYQIQCRLLYFEKGVKEL
;
A
#
# COMPACT_ATOMS: atom_id res chain seq x y z
N MET A 1 3.68 13.22 9.42
CA MET A 1 5.13 13.44 9.32
C MET A 1 5.66 13.76 10.71
N LYS A 2 6.85 13.28 11.04
CA LYS A 2 7.57 13.64 12.27
C LYS A 2 8.93 14.18 11.88
N ALA A 3 9.16 15.48 12.08
CA ALA A 3 10.42 16.15 11.79
C ALA A 3 11.38 16.12 13.00
N TYR A 4 12.67 16.22 12.72
CA TYR A 4 13.76 16.25 13.71
C TYR A 4 14.56 17.54 13.60
N ILE A 5 15.34 17.85 14.66
CA ILE A 5 16.14 19.08 14.77
C ILE A 5 17.22 19.17 13.68
N ASP A 6 17.70 18.02 13.19
CA ASP A 6 18.69 17.95 12.10
C ASP A 6 18.08 18.14 10.70
N GLY A 7 16.81 18.54 10.63
CA GLY A 7 16.06 18.74 9.39
C GLY A 7 15.55 17.44 8.75
N SER A 8 15.90 16.27 9.30
CA SER A 8 15.37 15.00 8.80
C SER A 8 13.93 14.76 9.22
N ALA A 9 13.26 13.80 8.59
CA ALA A 9 11.88 13.46 8.91
C ALA A 9 11.53 11.98 8.69
N LEU A 10 10.58 11.49 9.49
CA LEU A 10 9.78 10.32 9.19
C LEU A 10 8.51 10.76 8.46
N CYS A 11 8.33 10.21 7.27
CA CYS A 11 7.27 10.55 6.35
C CYS A 11 6.42 9.31 6.04
N GLN A 12 5.19 9.56 5.58
CA GLN A 12 4.31 8.54 5.04
C GLN A 12 3.75 9.00 3.71
N TYR A 13 3.66 8.09 2.75
CA TYR A 13 3.01 8.30 1.48
C TYR A 13 1.85 7.31 1.35
N VAL A 14 0.63 7.84 1.35
CA VAL A 14 -0.60 7.06 1.27
C VAL A 14 -1.02 6.95 -0.19
N PHE A 15 -1.36 5.75 -0.62
CA PHE A 15 -1.79 5.47 -1.99
C PHE A 15 -2.87 4.39 -1.99
N THR A 16 -3.62 4.33 -3.09
CA THR A 16 -4.65 3.31 -3.29
C THR A 16 -4.22 2.34 -4.36
N PHE A 17 -4.26 1.05 -4.05
CA PHE A 17 -4.15 -0.01 -5.04
C PHE A 17 -5.55 -0.50 -5.38
N GLY A 18 -5.84 -0.75 -6.65
CA GLY A 18 -7.13 -1.26 -7.06
C GLY A 18 -7.04 -2.13 -8.30
N SER A 19 -7.94 -3.11 -8.38
CA SER A 19 -8.10 -4.00 -9.52
C SER A 19 -9.57 -4.04 -9.97
N VAL A 20 -9.77 -4.39 -11.24
CA VAL A 20 -11.10 -4.63 -11.80
C VAL A 20 -11.22 -6.13 -12.02
N GLU A 21 -12.09 -6.76 -11.26
CA GLU A 21 -12.32 -8.20 -11.33
C GLU A 21 -13.70 -8.47 -11.97
N LYS A 22 -13.86 -9.63 -12.60
CA LYS A 22 -15.18 -10.09 -13.01
C LYS A 22 -16.05 -10.26 -11.76
N TYR A 23 -17.31 -9.90 -11.86
CA TYR A 23 -18.27 -9.95 -10.76
C TYR A 23 -19.57 -10.55 -11.28
N GLY A 24 -19.98 -11.68 -10.74
CA GLY A 24 -21.25 -12.33 -11.06
C GLY A 24 -22.00 -12.68 -9.77
N SER A 25 -23.17 -13.33 -9.90
CA SER A 25 -23.97 -13.82 -8.76
C SER A 25 -23.29 -14.95 -7.95
N ASP A 26 -22.09 -15.35 -8.33
CA ASP A 26 -21.37 -16.47 -7.73
C ASP A 26 -20.59 -16.04 -6.48
N VAL A 27 -20.99 -16.62 -5.34
CA VAL A 27 -20.34 -16.48 -4.03
C VAL A 27 -18.84 -16.79 -4.09
N GLU A 28 -18.44 -17.67 -5.01
CA GLU A 28 -17.07 -18.11 -5.24
C GLU A 28 -16.15 -16.93 -5.64
N THR A 29 -16.61 -16.02 -6.49
CA THR A 29 -15.84 -14.85 -6.93
C THR A 29 -15.58 -13.85 -5.80
N ASN A 30 -16.53 -13.68 -4.88
CA ASN A 30 -16.34 -12.82 -3.70
C ASN A 30 -15.32 -13.42 -2.70
N ILE A 31 -15.28 -14.75 -2.57
CA ILE A 31 -14.30 -15.45 -1.74
C ILE A 31 -12.91 -15.34 -2.36
N GLU A 32 -12.77 -15.55 -3.67
CA GLU A 32 -11.51 -15.40 -4.40
C GLU A 32 -10.94 -13.97 -4.29
N ASN A 33 -11.79 -12.96 -4.47
CA ASN A 33 -11.36 -11.57 -4.37
C ASN A 33 -10.93 -11.21 -2.94
N SER A 34 -11.68 -11.63 -1.92
CA SER A 34 -11.28 -11.43 -0.52
C SER A 34 -9.93 -12.11 -0.24
N GLY A 35 -9.73 -13.34 -0.72
CA GLY A 35 -8.47 -14.08 -0.59
C GLY A 35 -7.29 -13.39 -1.30
N PHE A 36 -7.51 -12.77 -2.46
CA PHE A 36 -6.47 -11.98 -3.13
C PHE A 36 -6.00 -10.81 -2.26
N TYR A 37 -6.94 -10.01 -1.72
CA TYR A 37 -6.58 -8.84 -0.92
C TYR A 37 -5.93 -9.25 0.42
N GLU A 38 -6.37 -10.34 1.03
CA GLU A 38 -5.69 -10.93 2.21
C GLU A 38 -4.24 -11.34 1.90
N ASN A 39 -4.03 -12.07 0.80
CA ASN A 39 -2.70 -12.47 0.33
C ASN A 39 -1.84 -11.25 0.01
N PHE A 40 -2.42 -10.22 -0.60
CA PHE A 40 -1.72 -8.97 -0.91
C PHE A 40 -1.27 -8.24 0.36
N VAL A 41 -2.12 -8.17 1.40
CA VAL A 41 -1.74 -7.63 2.72
C VAL A 41 -0.58 -8.43 3.32
N GLY A 42 -0.64 -9.77 3.26
CA GLY A 42 0.44 -10.65 3.70
C GLY A 42 1.75 -10.39 2.95
N TRP A 43 1.68 -10.22 1.64
CA TRP A 43 2.81 -9.93 0.78
C TRP A 43 3.45 -8.57 1.10
N LEU A 44 2.67 -7.50 1.30
CA LEU A 44 3.21 -6.20 1.72
C LEU A 44 3.97 -6.29 3.05
N LYS A 45 3.44 -7.05 4.02
CA LYS A 45 4.12 -7.32 5.30
C LYS A 45 5.43 -8.08 5.09
N GLU A 46 5.44 -9.11 4.25
CA GLU A 46 6.64 -9.87 3.93
C GLU A 46 7.72 -8.99 3.30
N LYS A 47 7.36 -8.16 2.31
CA LYS A 47 8.30 -7.22 1.66
C LYS A 47 8.88 -6.22 2.64
N SER A 48 8.07 -5.73 3.58
CA SER A 48 8.51 -4.86 4.67
C SER A 48 9.49 -5.53 5.63
N LEU A 49 9.23 -6.79 6.01
CA LEU A 49 10.10 -7.58 6.88
C LEU A 49 11.44 -7.88 6.20
N LYS A 50 11.41 -8.25 4.92
CA LYS A 50 12.61 -8.56 4.13
C LYS A 50 13.37 -7.32 3.64
N LYS A 51 12.85 -6.11 3.86
CA LYS A 51 13.37 -4.84 3.32
C LYS A 51 13.48 -4.84 1.79
N GLU A 52 12.63 -5.61 1.12
CA GLU A 52 12.46 -5.63 -0.33
C GLU A 52 11.51 -4.50 -0.74
N LEU A 53 11.97 -3.26 -0.53
CA LEU A 53 11.18 -2.05 -0.69
C LEU A 53 11.68 -1.22 -1.88
N PRO A 54 10.81 -0.37 -2.48
CA PRO A 54 11.21 0.46 -3.61
C PRO A 54 12.34 1.43 -3.24
N SER A 55 13.25 1.66 -4.19
CA SER A 55 14.20 2.76 -4.08
C SER A 55 13.48 4.09 -4.26
N LEU A 56 13.70 5.03 -3.34
CA LEU A 56 13.08 6.36 -3.35
C LEU A 56 14.02 7.46 -3.87
N GLY A 57 15.17 7.06 -4.45
CA GLY A 57 16.21 7.97 -4.89
C GLY A 57 17.05 8.53 -3.75
N CYS A 58 17.88 9.52 -4.07
CA CYS A 58 18.81 10.12 -3.12
C CYS A 58 18.07 10.80 -1.95
N GLY A 59 18.60 10.63 -0.74
CA GLY A 59 18.08 11.30 0.46
C GLY A 59 16.85 10.66 1.10
N ARG A 60 16.22 9.67 0.45
CA ARG A 60 15.04 8.98 0.98
C ARG A 60 15.28 7.47 1.12
N LYS A 61 14.79 6.89 2.21
CA LYS A 61 14.89 5.45 2.50
C LYS A 61 13.54 4.90 2.89
N ALA A 62 13.01 3.97 2.09
CA ALA A 62 11.82 3.22 2.47
C ALA A 62 12.07 2.40 3.74
N LEU A 63 11.12 2.43 4.66
CA LEU A 63 11.19 1.76 5.96
C LEU A 63 10.21 0.59 6.04
N GLY A 64 9.04 0.73 5.42
CA GLY A 64 8.00 -0.29 5.34
C GLY A 64 6.86 0.14 4.43
N ILE A 65 6.12 -0.83 3.93
CA ILE A 65 4.89 -0.71 3.16
C ILE A 65 3.83 -1.62 3.77
N GLU A 66 2.62 -1.09 3.96
CA GLU A 66 1.53 -1.85 4.58
C GLU A 66 0.17 -1.36 4.09
N ALA A 67 -0.83 -2.23 4.20
CA ALA A 67 -2.21 -1.84 4.01
C ALA A 67 -2.73 -1.11 5.27
N GLU A 68 -3.47 -0.03 5.07
CA GLU A 68 -4.19 0.69 6.12
C GLU A 68 -5.67 0.27 6.21
N SER A 69 -6.17 -0.42 5.19
CA SER A 69 -7.53 -0.93 5.13
C SER A 69 -7.57 -2.40 4.72
N GLU A 70 -8.71 -3.03 4.93
CA GLU A 70 -9.10 -4.24 4.18
C GLU A 70 -9.49 -3.84 2.74
N GLY A 71 -9.49 -4.80 1.81
CA GLY A 71 -9.96 -4.57 0.44
C GLY A 71 -11.48 -4.34 0.41
N TYR A 72 -11.96 -3.33 -0.31
CA TYR A 72 -13.38 -2.99 -0.41
C TYR A 72 -13.82 -2.74 -1.85
N VAL A 73 -15.10 -2.99 -2.14
CA VAL A 73 -15.70 -2.76 -3.45
C VAL A 73 -16.12 -1.28 -3.58
N ILE A 74 -15.76 -0.64 -4.69
CA ILE A 74 -16.14 0.75 -4.99
C ILE A 74 -17.33 0.84 -5.94
N ASP A 75 -17.35 0.00 -6.97
CA ASP A 75 -18.40 -0.03 -7.98
C ASP A 75 -18.58 -1.47 -8.44
N ALA A 76 -19.84 -1.90 -8.56
CA ALA A 76 -20.22 -3.18 -9.12
C ALA A 76 -21.21 -2.90 -10.26
N ARG A 77 -20.77 -3.10 -11.50
CA ARG A 77 -21.61 -2.95 -12.69
C ARG A 77 -21.76 -4.30 -13.35
N GLU A 78 -22.99 -4.78 -13.47
CA GLU A 78 -23.48 -5.99 -14.18
C GLU A 78 -22.57 -7.24 -14.14
N ASN A 79 -21.34 -7.17 -14.66
CA ASN A 79 -20.36 -8.27 -14.73
C ASN A 79 -18.95 -7.94 -14.17
N MET A 80 -18.74 -6.77 -13.53
CA MET A 80 -17.43 -6.34 -13.03
C MET A 80 -17.53 -5.61 -11.69
N ALA A 81 -16.58 -5.89 -10.80
CA ALA A 81 -16.40 -5.18 -9.54
C ALA A 81 -15.02 -4.54 -9.49
N ARG A 82 -14.99 -3.29 -9.05
CA ARG A 82 -13.76 -2.57 -8.75
C ARG A 82 -13.46 -2.71 -7.28
N TYR A 83 -12.36 -3.38 -6.96
CA TYR A 83 -11.87 -3.48 -5.60
C TYR A 83 -10.73 -2.50 -5.38
N GLN A 84 -10.63 -1.97 -4.17
CA GLN A 84 -9.55 -1.09 -3.75
C GLN A 84 -9.08 -1.41 -2.35
N ILE A 85 -7.82 -1.14 -2.08
CA ILE A 85 -7.20 -1.21 -0.77
C ILE A 85 -6.31 0.01 -0.57
N GLN A 86 -6.44 0.65 0.59
CA GLN A 86 -5.59 1.77 0.97
C GLN A 86 -4.29 1.26 1.58
N CYS A 87 -3.18 1.81 1.14
CA CYS A 87 -1.84 1.43 1.56
C CYS A 87 -1.03 2.66 1.96
N ARG A 88 -0.01 2.45 2.78
CA ARG A 88 1.00 3.47 3.07
C ARG A 88 2.41 2.94 2.93
N LEU A 89 3.29 3.81 2.45
CA LEU A 89 4.74 3.66 2.47
C LEU A 89 5.31 4.57 3.55
N LEU A 90 5.96 4.00 4.55
CA LEU A 90 6.74 4.72 5.55
C LEU A 90 8.16 4.91 5.04
N TYR A 91 8.70 6.13 5.14
CA TYR A 91 10.05 6.42 4.70
C TYR A 91 10.75 7.47 5.57
N PHE A 92 12.08 7.39 5.62
CA PHE A 92 12.93 8.41 6.19
C PHE A 92 13.42 9.36 5.09
N GLU A 93 13.43 10.64 5.38
CA GLU A 93 13.94 11.70 4.51
C GLU A 93 15.05 12.47 5.24
N LYS A 94 16.23 12.53 4.61
CA LYS A 94 17.37 13.25 5.15
C LYS A 94 17.09 14.76 5.13
N GLY A 95 17.52 15.46 6.18
CA GLY A 95 17.54 16.91 6.18
C GLY A 95 18.48 17.47 5.12
N VAL A 96 18.11 18.60 4.55
CA VAL A 96 18.99 19.37 3.67
C VAL A 96 20.02 20.05 4.55
N LYS A 97 21.30 19.70 4.40
CA LYS A 97 22.38 20.53 4.95
C LYS A 97 22.60 21.67 3.96
N GLU A 98 22.25 22.89 4.35
CA GLU A 98 22.84 24.08 3.73
C GLU A 98 24.34 24.05 4.08
N LEU A 99 25.19 24.01 3.05
CA LEU A 99 26.64 24.13 3.16
C LEU A 99 27.05 25.60 3.05
#